data_AF-A0A7X0UA87-F1
#
_entry.id   AF-A0A7X0UA87-F1
#
_cell.length_a   1.000
_cell.length_b   1.000
_cell.length_c   1.000
_cell.angle_alpha   90.00
_cell.angle_beta   90.00
_cell.angle_gamma   90.00
#
_symmetry.space_group_name_H-M   'P 1'
#
loop_
_entity.id
_entity.type
_entity.pdbx_description
1 polymer ?
#
loop_
_entity_poly.entity_id
_entity_poly.type
_entity_poly.pdbx_seq_one_letter_code
_entity_poly.pdbx_strand_id
1 'polypeptide(L)'
;MGLPPGFNTPAVGFEQPFAMLEACHERVQRTLALLGRLREHVREQGSDDSARQAARDVLRYFDIAAPLHHQDEELHVFPPLLAQGAPAVVALVRRLLQDHGDMVADWAAARQPLQALVDGQIRAFGAADEAALDRFAGRYARHIADEEGVAYPSVLQLLRPDALAPMGREMAARRQSPRPEGVRPPQPRAVP
;
A
#
# COMPACT_ATOMS: atom_id res chain seq x y z
N MET A 1 -17.32 25.07 7.19
CA MET A 1 -16.42 23.91 7.42
C MET A 1 -16.53 23.02 6.20
N GLY A 2 -15.67 23.23 5.20
CA GLY A 2 -15.68 22.46 3.96
C GLY A 2 -14.99 21.11 4.16
N LEU A 3 -15.55 20.05 3.57
CA LEU A 3 -14.89 18.75 3.47
C LEU A 3 -13.56 18.91 2.70
N PRO A 4 -12.47 18.29 3.15
CA PRO A 4 -11.23 18.26 2.38
C PRO A 4 -11.45 17.47 1.08
N PRO A 5 -10.98 17.96 -0.08
CA PRO A 5 -10.98 17.16 -1.30
C PRO A 5 -9.84 16.14 -1.24
N GLY A 6 -10.08 14.91 -1.70
CA GLY A 6 -8.96 14.03 -2.07
C GLY A 6 -9.12 12.55 -1.80
N PHE A 7 -10.22 11.92 -2.22
CA PHE A 7 -10.23 10.48 -2.56
C PHE A 7 -11.30 10.24 -3.62
N ASN A 8 -11.13 10.82 -4.82
CA ASN A 8 -11.95 10.42 -5.95
C ASN A 8 -11.57 8.97 -6.30
N THR A 9 -12.49 8.07 -5.98
CA THR A 9 -12.60 6.69 -6.44
C THR A 9 -12.34 6.63 -7.95
N PRO A 10 -11.73 5.57 -8.50
CA PRO A 10 -11.75 5.39 -9.95
C PRO A 10 -13.21 5.40 -10.43
N ALA A 11 -13.45 5.76 -11.69
CA ALA A 11 -14.76 5.56 -12.35
C ALA A 11 -15.18 4.07 -12.42
N VAL A 12 -14.31 3.17 -11.95
CA VAL A 12 -14.52 1.74 -11.76
C VAL A 12 -15.11 1.52 -10.37
N GLY A 13 -16.39 1.15 -10.32
CA GLY A 13 -17.04 0.74 -9.08
C GLY A 13 -16.61 -0.65 -8.62
N PHE A 14 -16.99 -1.02 -7.40
CA PHE A 14 -16.73 -2.32 -6.79
C PHE A 14 -17.34 -3.52 -7.54
N GLU A 15 -18.17 -3.28 -8.56
CA GLU A 15 -18.68 -4.27 -9.50
C GLU A 15 -17.58 -4.94 -10.34
N GLN A 16 -16.37 -4.34 -10.38
CA GLN A 16 -15.19 -4.89 -11.05
C GLN A 16 -14.01 -4.95 -10.06
N PRO A 17 -13.96 -5.94 -9.16
CA PRO A 17 -13.02 -5.95 -8.03
C PRO A 17 -11.54 -5.97 -8.46
N PHE A 18 -11.19 -6.66 -9.54
CA PHE A 18 -9.82 -6.69 -10.06
C PHE A 18 -9.39 -5.35 -10.67
N ALA A 19 -10.26 -4.70 -11.44
CA ALA A 19 -9.97 -3.37 -11.97
C ALA A 19 -9.83 -2.32 -10.84
N MET A 20 -10.47 -2.53 -9.69
CA MET A 20 -10.19 -1.72 -8.50
C MET A 20 -8.81 -2.01 -7.88
N LEU A 21 -8.40 -3.28 -7.78
CA LEU A 21 -7.06 -3.66 -7.30
C LEU A 21 -5.97 -3.06 -8.20
N GLU A 22 -6.13 -3.17 -9.52
CA GLU A 22 -5.22 -2.55 -10.50
C GLU A 22 -5.20 -1.02 -10.34
N ALA A 23 -6.35 -0.37 -10.14
CA ALA A 23 -6.37 1.07 -9.86
C ALA A 23 -5.69 1.44 -8.52
N CYS A 24 -5.65 0.54 -7.55
CA CYS A 24 -4.83 0.68 -6.34
C CYS A 24 -3.33 0.58 -6.68
N HIS A 25 -2.92 -0.39 -7.50
CA HIS A 25 -1.54 -0.51 -7.98
C HIS A 25 -1.07 0.71 -8.76
N GLU A 26 -1.89 1.25 -9.66
CA GLU A 26 -1.53 2.47 -10.38
C GLU A 26 -1.26 3.65 -9.43
N ARG A 27 -2.02 3.76 -8.33
CA ARG A 27 -1.79 4.80 -7.31
C ARG A 27 -0.51 4.55 -6.54
N VAL A 28 -0.17 3.29 -6.23
CA VAL A 28 1.12 2.93 -5.64
C VAL A 28 2.25 3.33 -6.58
N GLN A 29 2.19 2.93 -7.86
CA GLN A 29 3.19 3.25 -8.87
C GLN A 29 3.38 4.76 -9.06
N ARG A 30 2.30 5.54 -9.12
CA ARG A 30 2.38 7.01 -9.19
C ARG A 30 3.06 7.62 -7.97
N THR A 31 2.77 7.10 -6.77
CA THR A 31 3.41 7.56 -5.52
C THR A 31 4.88 7.16 -5.46
N LEU A 32 5.26 5.98 -5.93
CA LEU A 32 6.66 5.56 -6.05
C LEU A 32 7.42 6.40 -7.08
N ALA A 33 6.78 6.77 -8.19
CA ALA A 33 7.36 7.69 -9.16
C ALA A 33 7.56 9.11 -8.56
N LEU A 34 6.64 9.57 -7.71
CA LEU A 34 6.82 10.81 -6.95
C LEU A 34 8.01 10.69 -5.99
N LEU A 35 8.16 9.56 -5.28
CA LEU A 35 9.30 9.31 -4.42
C LEU A 35 10.63 9.34 -5.19
N GLY A 36 10.68 8.76 -6.40
CA GLY A 36 11.85 8.84 -7.28
C GLY A 36 12.23 10.29 -7.61
N ARG A 37 11.27 11.10 -8.08
CA ARG A 37 11.50 12.52 -8.38
C ARG A 37 11.87 13.34 -7.15
N LEU A 38 11.30 13.04 -5.99
CA LEU A 38 11.68 13.67 -4.72
C LEU A 38 13.16 13.43 -4.41
N ARG A 39 13.64 12.20 -4.54
CA ARG A 39 15.05 11.86 -4.30
C ARG A 39 15.98 12.62 -5.24
N GLU A 40 15.65 12.66 -6.53
CA GLU A 40 16.39 13.44 -7.52
C GLU A 40 16.45 14.93 -7.15
N HIS A 41 15.30 15.53 -6.83
CA HIS A 41 15.21 16.94 -6.42
C HIS A 41 16.02 17.24 -5.17
N VAL A 42 15.96 16.36 -4.14
CA VAL A 42 16.73 16.54 -2.90
C VAL A 42 18.23 16.50 -3.15
N ARG A 43 18.73 15.65 -4.07
CA ARG A 43 20.15 15.64 -4.42
C ARG A 43 20.60 16.93 -5.12
N GLU A 44 19.75 17.49 -5.97
CA GLU A 44 20.10 18.66 -6.80
C GLU A 44 19.88 19.99 -6.09
N GLN A 45 18.80 20.12 -5.33
CA GLN A 45 18.29 21.38 -4.77
C GLN A 45 18.17 21.35 -3.24
N GLY A 46 18.31 20.18 -2.61
CA GLY A 46 18.16 20.02 -1.18
C GLY A 46 16.71 20.01 -0.70
N SER A 47 16.51 20.25 0.60
CA SER A 47 15.24 20.12 1.30
C SER A 47 14.37 21.40 1.31
N ASP A 48 14.06 21.94 0.13
CA ASP A 48 13.17 23.09 -0.01
C ASP A 48 11.69 22.74 0.29
N ASP A 49 10.80 23.72 0.18
CA ASP A 49 9.38 23.53 0.50
C ASP A 49 8.70 22.52 -0.46
N SER A 50 9.17 22.45 -1.71
CA SER A 50 8.68 21.49 -2.71
C SER A 50 9.05 20.06 -2.31
N ALA A 51 10.32 19.82 -1.93
CA ALA A 51 10.78 18.52 -1.44
C ALA A 51 9.99 18.08 -0.21
N ARG A 52 9.78 18.99 0.75
CA ARG A 52 9.02 18.70 1.97
C ARG A 52 7.56 18.39 1.67
N GLN A 53 6.96 19.09 0.69
CA GLN A 53 5.58 18.82 0.30
C GLN A 53 5.43 17.45 -0.39
N ALA A 54 6.32 17.12 -1.32
CA ALA A 54 6.33 15.81 -1.95
C ALA A 54 6.54 14.68 -0.92
N ALA A 55 7.43 14.86 0.05
CA ALA A 55 7.63 13.91 1.13
C ALA A 55 6.36 13.72 1.99
N ARG A 56 5.64 14.80 2.34
CA ARG A 56 4.35 14.72 3.04
C ARG A 56 3.31 13.92 2.24
N ASP A 57 3.25 14.11 0.93
CA ASP A 57 2.31 13.38 0.08
C ASP A 57 2.63 11.88 -0.02
N VAL A 58 3.92 11.51 -0.12
CA VAL A 58 4.37 10.12 -0.07
C VAL A 58 4.04 9.48 1.29
N LEU A 59 4.37 10.16 2.40
CA LEU A 59 4.07 9.70 3.76
C LEU A 59 2.57 9.45 3.95
N ARG A 60 1.74 10.44 3.59
CA ARG A 60 0.28 10.36 3.74
C ARG A 60 -0.31 9.17 2.97
N TYR A 61 0.19 8.87 1.77
CA TYR A 61 -0.32 7.77 0.98
C TYR A 61 -0.02 6.41 1.62
N PHE A 62 1.26 6.14 1.92
CA PHE A 62 1.68 4.84 2.42
C PHE A 62 1.31 4.58 3.90
N ASP A 63 1.12 5.61 4.72
CA ASP A 63 0.60 5.46 6.10
C ASP A 63 -0.87 4.99 6.15
N ILE A 64 -1.62 5.06 5.03
CA ILE A 64 -3.07 4.79 5.00
C ILE A 64 -3.45 3.69 4.00
N ALA A 65 -2.93 3.73 2.77
CA ALA A 65 -3.52 3.01 1.64
C ALA A 65 -3.13 1.52 1.56
N ALA A 66 -1.89 1.19 1.92
CA ALA A 66 -1.33 -0.15 1.73
C ALA A 66 -2.06 -1.28 2.50
N PRO A 67 -2.45 -1.13 3.78
CA PRO A 67 -2.99 -2.25 4.56
C PRO A 67 -4.33 -2.79 4.06
N LEU A 68 -5.22 -1.92 3.55
CA LEU A 68 -6.55 -2.34 3.08
C LEU A 68 -6.48 -3.12 1.76
N HIS A 69 -5.51 -2.81 0.92
CA HIS A 69 -5.29 -3.47 -0.36
C HIS A 69 -4.79 -4.91 -0.15
N HIS A 70 -3.74 -5.08 0.64
CA HIS A 70 -3.22 -6.41 1.00
C HIS A 70 -4.30 -7.29 1.64
N GLN A 71 -5.14 -6.70 2.50
CA GLN A 71 -6.26 -7.43 3.11
C GLN A 71 -7.29 -7.93 2.09
N ASP A 72 -7.53 -7.19 1.00
CA ASP A 72 -8.44 -7.64 -0.05
C ASP A 72 -7.88 -8.89 -0.77
N GLU A 73 -6.58 -8.93 -1.02
CA GLU A 73 -5.92 -10.05 -1.69
C GLU A 73 -5.86 -11.29 -0.81
N GLU A 74 -5.49 -11.10 0.47
CA GLU A 74 -5.41 -12.17 1.45
C GLU A 74 -6.75 -12.86 1.71
N LEU A 75 -7.87 -12.14 1.54
CA LEU A 75 -9.22 -12.68 1.73
C LEU A 75 -9.80 -13.30 0.45
N HIS A 76 -9.47 -12.78 -0.73
CA HIS A 76 -10.21 -13.10 -1.95
C HIS A 76 -9.35 -13.66 -3.08
N VAL A 77 -8.09 -13.25 -3.20
CA VAL A 77 -7.21 -13.61 -4.32
C VAL A 77 -6.34 -14.81 -3.95
N PHE A 78 -5.68 -14.76 -2.81
CA PHE A 78 -4.70 -15.77 -2.41
C PHE A 78 -5.31 -17.09 -1.93
N PRO A 79 -6.45 -17.14 -1.21
CA PRO A 79 -6.98 -18.42 -0.72
C PRO A 79 -7.36 -19.42 -1.83
N PRO A 80 -8.06 -19.02 -2.92
CA PRO A 80 -8.35 -19.95 -4.02
C PRO A 80 -7.08 -20.48 -4.70
N LEU A 81 -6.06 -19.61 -4.88
CA LEU A 81 -4.78 -19.97 -5.48
C LEU A 81 -3.99 -20.95 -4.61
N LEU A 82 -4.00 -20.79 -3.30
CA LEU A 82 -3.35 -21.72 -2.37
C LEU A 82 -4.02 -23.10 -2.37
N ALA A 83 -5.35 -23.14 -2.53
CA ALA A 83 -6.13 -24.37 -2.48
C ALA A 83 -6.07 -25.18 -3.79
N GLN A 84 -6.05 -24.49 -4.94
CA GLN A 84 -6.28 -25.12 -6.25
C GLN A 84 -5.24 -24.75 -7.32
N GLY A 85 -4.32 -23.83 -7.02
CA GLY A 85 -3.31 -23.37 -7.96
C GLY A 85 -2.26 -24.43 -8.28
N ALA A 86 -1.63 -24.31 -9.45
CA ALA A 86 -0.46 -25.11 -9.80
C ALA A 86 0.69 -24.88 -8.79
N PRO A 87 1.61 -25.84 -8.58
CA PRO A 87 2.66 -25.73 -7.57
C PRO A 87 3.49 -24.44 -7.64
N ALA A 88 3.79 -23.95 -8.85
CA ALA A 88 4.51 -22.69 -9.05
C ALA A 88 3.71 -21.45 -8.58
N VAL A 89 2.39 -21.44 -8.80
CA VAL A 89 1.50 -20.36 -8.36
C VAL A 89 1.32 -20.39 -6.84
N VAL A 90 1.22 -21.58 -6.23
CA VAL A 90 1.19 -21.72 -4.77
C VAL A 90 2.47 -21.19 -4.14
N ALA A 91 3.64 -21.53 -4.72
CA ALA A 91 4.93 -21.00 -4.26
C ALA A 91 5.00 -19.47 -4.41
N LEU A 92 4.46 -18.93 -5.51
CA LEU A 92 4.35 -17.50 -5.72
C LEU A 92 3.52 -16.82 -4.64
N VAL A 93 2.31 -17.31 -4.35
CA VAL A 93 1.42 -16.71 -3.36
C VAL A 93 2.02 -16.71 -1.96
N ARG A 94 2.75 -17.77 -1.58
CA ARG A 94 3.49 -17.78 -0.30
C ARG A 94 4.54 -16.70 -0.23
N ARG A 95 5.22 -16.40 -1.34
CA ARG A 95 6.17 -15.28 -1.42
C ARG A 95 5.45 -13.93 -1.35
N LEU A 96 4.31 -13.76 -2.03
CA LEU A 96 3.53 -12.52 -1.97
C LEU A 96 3.05 -12.22 -0.53
N LEU A 97 2.57 -13.24 0.19
CA LEU A 97 2.22 -13.13 1.61
C LEU A 97 3.41 -12.72 2.48
N GLN A 98 4.60 -13.26 2.20
CA GLN A 98 5.82 -12.82 2.89
C GLN A 98 6.18 -11.38 2.53
N ASP A 99 6.06 -11.01 1.26
CA ASP A 99 6.32 -9.66 0.77
C ASP A 99 5.41 -8.64 1.47
N HIS A 100 4.14 -8.94 1.76
CA HIS A 100 3.26 -8.06 2.55
C HIS A 100 3.86 -7.73 3.92
N GLY A 101 4.42 -8.72 4.62
CA GLY A 101 5.09 -8.51 5.90
C GLY A 101 6.37 -7.71 5.77
N ASP A 102 7.20 -8.04 4.77
CA ASP A 102 8.44 -7.32 4.51
C ASP A 102 8.20 -5.87 4.08
N MET A 103 7.12 -5.59 3.32
CA MET A 103 6.73 -4.24 2.92
C MET A 103 6.42 -3.34 4.11
N VAL A 104 5.83 -3.90 5.18
CA VAL A 104 5.59 -3.15 6.43
C VAL A 104 6.92 -2.74 7.06
N ALA A 105 7.89 -3.66 7.12
CA ALA A 105 9.22 -3.37 7.65
C ALA A 105 10.00 -2.39 6.77
N ASP A 106 9.94 -2.56 5.45
CA ASP A 106 10.57 -1.68 4.48
C ASP A 106 9.99 -0.27 4.53
N TRP A 107 8.66 -0.14 4.67
CA TRP A 107 8.02 1.15 4.88
C TRP A 107 8.47 1.80 6.19
N ALA A 108 8.50 1.06 7.30
CA ALA A 108 8.93 1.62 8.59
C ALA A 108 10.34 2.22 8.52
N ALA A 109 11.26 1.59 7.77
CA ALA A 109 12.60 2.09 7.51
C ALA A 109 12.60 3.30 6.56
N ALA A 110 11.91 3.22 5.42
CA ALA A 110 11.80 4.30 4.42
C ALA A 110 11.12 5.56 4.97
N ARG A 111 10.19 5.40 5.91
CA ARG A 111 9.42 6.48 6.54
C ARG A 111 10.30 7.41 7.37
N GLN A 112 11.33 6.89 8.04
CA GLN A 112 12.20 7.69 8.93
C GLN A 112 12.88 8.86 8.20
N PRO A 113 13.64 8.66 7.11
CA PRO A 113 14.29 9.78 6.42
C PRO A 113 13.28 10.73 5.76
N LEU A 114 12.14 10.22 5.27
CA LEU A 114 11.09 11.09 4.72
C LEU A 114 10.52 12.03 5.80
N GLN A 115 10.27 11.50 7.00
CA GLN A 115 9.81 12.31 8.13
C GLN A 115 10.87 13.33 8.56
N ALA A 116 12.13 12.92 8.66
CA ALA A 116 13.24 13.82 8.99
C ALA A 116 13.40 14.96 7.97
N LEU A 117 13.16 14.69 6.68
CA LEU A 117 13.16 15.71 5.62
C LEU A 117 12.01 16.71 5.83
N VAL A 118 10.80 16.22 6.10
CA VAL A 118 9.62 17.06 6.38
C VAL A 118 9.88 17.98 7.58
N ASP A 119 10.43 17.42 8.66
CA ASP A 119 10.72 18.13 9.91
C ASP A 119 11.95 19.05 9.79
N GLY A 120 12.69 18.96 8.67
CA GLY A 120 13.85 19.79 8.40
C GLY A 120 15.11 19.41 9.18
N GLN A 121 15.13 18.18 9.69
CA GLN A 121 16.26 17.62 10.42
C GLN A 121 17.40 17.22 9.47
N ILE A 122 17.06 16.89 8.22
CA ILE A 122 18.04 16.59 7.16
C ILE A 122 17.82 17.50 5.96
N ARG A 123 18.90 17.75 5.21
CA ARG A 123 18.85 18.48 3.93
C ARG A 123 19.05 17.60 2.70
N ALA A 124 19.55 16.40 2.91
CA ALA A 124 19.82 15.39 1.89
C ALA A 124 19.65 13.99 2.51
N PHE A 125 19.37 13.00 1.66
CA PHE A 125 19.36 11.60 2.06
C PHE A 125 20.78 11.03 2.09
N GLY A 126 21.12 10.29 3.14
CA GLY A 126 22.36 9.52 3.20
C GLY A 126 22.28 8.20 2.44
N ALA A 127 23.41 7.51 2.26
CA ALA A 127 23.45 6.23 1.55
C ALA A 127 22.53 5.16 2.16
N ALA A 128 22.40 5.13 3.49
CA ALA A 128 21.49 4.20 4.17
C ALA A 128 20.01 4.54 3.93
N ASP A 129 19.67 5.83 3.87
CA ASP A 129 18.32 6.30 3.56
C ASP A 129 17.95 5.94 2.12
N GLU A 130 18.85 6.22 1.18
CA GLU A 130 18.70 5.88 -0.23
C GLU A 130 18.48 4.36 -0.40
N ALA A 131 19.27 3.54 0.28
CA ALA A 131 19.12 2.09 0.24
C ALA A 131 17.78 1.60 0.84
N ALA A 132 17.25 2.27 1.87
CA ALA A 132 15.93 1.96 2.42
C ALA A 132 14.80 2.33 1.45
N LEU A 133 14.90 3.50 0.81
CA LEU A 133 13.95 3.97 -0.20
C LEU A 133 13.95 3.08 -1.45
N ASP A 134 15.13 2.67 -1.93
CA ASP A 134 15.29 1.75 -3.05
C ASP A 134 14.70 0.38 -2.77
N ARG A 135 14.99 -0.19 -1.59
CA ARG A 135 14.47 -1.50 -1.20
C ARG A 135 12.95 -1.50 -1.17
N PHE A 136 12.35 -0.47 -0.58
CA PHE A 136 10.90 -0.30 -0.52
C PHE A 136 10.27 -0.19 -1.92
N ALA A 137 10.81 0.68 -2.77
CA ALA A 137 10.30 0.87 -4.13
C ALA A 137 10.47 -0.39 -5.00
N GLY A 138 11.62 -1.05 -4.90
CA GLY A 138 11.93 -2.28 -5.62
C GLY A 138 11.02 -3.44 -5.23
N ARG A 139 10.70 -3.58 -3.93
CA ARG A 139 9.76 -4.62 -3.47
C ARG A 139 8.37 -4.42 -4.05
N TYR A 140 7.83 -3.21 -3.99
CA TYR A 140 6.53 -2.92 -4.60
C TYR A 140 6.51 -3.17 -6.11
N ALA A 141 7.54 -2.74 -6.83
CA ALA A 141 7.62 -2.95 -8.28
C ALA A 141 7.60 -4.44 -8.64
N ARG A 142 8.35 -5.27 -7.90
CA ARG A 142 8.37 -6.71 -8.11
C ARG A 142 7.05 -7.37 -7.75
N HIS A 143 6.49 -6.99 -6.62
CA HIS A 143 5.25 -7.55 -6.07
C HIS A 143 4.06 -7.32 -7.01
N ILE A 144 3.84 -6.06 -7.44
CA ILE A 144 2.77 -5.71 -8.38
C ILE A 144 2.91 -6.47 -9.70
N ALA A 145 4.13 -6.58 -10.23
CA ALA A 145 4.37 -7.31 -11.48
C ALA A 145 4.05 -8.81 -11.37
N ASP A 146 4.33 -9.41 -10.21
CA ASP A 146 3.99 -10.81 -9.93
C ASP A 146 2.47 -11.01 -9.75
N GLU A 147 1.79 -10.05 -9.13
CA GLU A 147 0.34 -10.08 -8.94
C GLU A 147 -0.41 -9.95 -10.26
N GLU A 148 -0.17 -8.86 -10.99
CA GLU A 148 -0.85 -8.57 -12.26
C GLU A 148 -0.45 -9.57 -13.35
N GLY A 149 0.81 -10.00 -13.37
CA GLY A 149 1.34 -10.89 -14.39
C GLY A 149 0.96 -12.36 -14.17
N VAL A 150 0.72 -12.78 -12.93
CA VAL A 150 0.53 -14.20 -12.60
C VAL A 150 -0.64 -14.44 -11.66
N ALA A 151 -0.68 -13.81 -10.48
CA ALA A 151 -1.68 -14.14 -9.46
C ALA A 151 -3.11 -13.81 -9.93
N TYR A 152 -3.35 -12.61 -10.46
CA TYR A 152 -4.66 -12.16 -10.90
C TYR A 152 -5.18 -12.98 -12.10
N PRO A 153 -4.41 -13.18 -13.19
CA PRO A 153 -4.85 -14.08 -14.26
C PRO A 153 -5.12 -15.51 -13.78
N SER A 154 -4.32 -16.01 -12.84
CA SER A 154 -4.47 -17.38 -12.32
C SER A 154 -5.75 -17.52 -11.49
N VAL A 155 -6.08 -16.54 -10.64
CA VAL A 155 -7.28 -16.64 -9.79
C VAL A 155 -8.55 -16.47 -10.61
N LEU A 156 -8.52 -15.63 -11.65
CA LEU A 156 -9.65 -15.45 -12.56
C LEU A 156 -10.03 -16.74 -13.30
N GLN A 157 -9.09 -17.67 -13.52
CA GLN A 157 -9.38 -19.00 -14.08
C GLN A 157 -10.06 -19.94 -13.08
N LEU A 158 -9.95 -19.67 -11.77
CA LEU A 158 -10.52 -20.50 -10.70
C LEU A 158 -11.84 -19.95 -10.16
N LEU A 159 -12.05 -18.63 -10.27
CA LEU A 159 -13.25 -17.99 -9.74
C LEU A 159 -14.47 -18.29 -10.62
N ARG A 160 -15.58 -18.61 -9.96
CA ARG A 160 -16.87 -18.62 -10.63
C ARG A 160 -17.33 -17.19 -10.90
N PRO A 161 -18.07 -16.92 -11.99
CA PRO A 161 -18.56 -15.57 -12.30
C PRO A 161 -19.38 -14.92 -11.18
N ASP A 162 -20.10 -15.71 -10.39
CA ASP A 162 -20.94 -15.22 -9.29
C ASP A 162 -20.16 -14.87 -8.00
N ALA A 163 -18.86 -15.17 -7.93
CA ALA A 163 -17.99 -14.84 -6.80
C ALA A 163 -17.53 -13.37 -6.79
N LEU A 164 -17.57 -12.68 -7.93
CA LEU A 164 -17.02 -11.31 -8.06
C LEU A 164 -17.88 -10.26 -7.34
N ALA A 165 -19.21 -10.37 -7.43
CA ALA A 165 -20.10 -9.38 -6.82
C ALA A 165 -20.05 -9.39 -5.26
N PRO A 166 -20.04 -10.55 -4.57
CA PRO A 166 -19.77 -10.61 -3.13
C PRO A 166 -18.41 -10.01 -2.75
N MET A 167 -17.33 -10.39 -3.46
CA MET A 167 -15.99 -9.85 -3.25
C MET A 167 -15.97 -8.32 -3.30
N GLY A 168 -16.54 -7.74 -4.35
CA GLY A 168 -16.65 -6.28 -4.50
C GLY A 168 -17.34 -5.59 -3.33
N ARG A 169 -18.49 -6.13 -2.87
CA ARG A 169 -19.21 -5.57 -1.73
C ARG A 169 -18.40 -5.60 -0.44
N GLU A 170 -17.66 -6.68 -0.20
CA GLU A 170 -16.81 -6.81 0.99
C GLU A 170 -15.62 -5.83 0.95
N MET A 171 -14.99 -5.67 -0.22
CA MET A 171 -13.94 -4.66 -0.44
C MET A 171 -14.45 -3.24 -0.21
N ALA A 172 -15.69 -2.95 -0.61
CA ALA A 172 -16.35 -1.67 -0.39
C ALA A 172 -16.61 -1.42 1.10
N ALA A 173 -17.16 -2.41 1.80
CA ALA A 173 -17.49 -2.32 3.22
C ALA A 173 -16.24 -2.03 4.08
N ARG A 174 -15.08 -2.63 3.74
CA ARG A 174 -13.80 -2.36 4.42
C ARG A 174 -13.36 -0.91 4.35
N ARG A 175 -13.78 -0.17 3.32
CA ARG A 175 -13.46 1.25 3.11
C ARG A 175 -14.52 2.21 3.67
N GLN A 176 -15.70 1.69 4.02
CA GLN A 176 -16.82 2.45 4.58
C GLN A 176 -16.93 2.30 6.11
N SER A 177 -16.29 1.28 6.70
CA SER A 177 -16.24 1.13 8.15
C SER A 177 -15.29 2.17 8.75
N PRO A 178 -15.71 2.97 9.73
CA PRO A 178 -14.80 3.85 10.46
C PRO A 178 -13.66 3.02 11.04
N ARG A 179 -12.42 3.53 10.95
CA ARG A 179 -11.28 3.00 11.72
C ARG A 179 -11.77 2.74 13.16
N PRO A 180 -11.54 1.58 13.78
CA PRO A 180 -11.87 1.44 15.19
C PRO A 180 -11.11 2.55 15.93
N GLU A 181 -11.84 3.45 16.58
CA GLU A 181 -11.24 4.42 17.48
C GLU A 181 -10.35 3.65 18.46
N GLY A 182 -9.12 4.13 18.63
CA GLY A 182 -8.12 3.47 19.45
C GLY A 182 -8.72 3.01 20.77
N VAL A 183 -8.50 1.73 21.10
CA VAL A 183 -8.82 1.17 22.41
C VAL A 183 -8.22 2.09 23.46
N ARG A 184 -9.09 2.85 24.15
CA ARG A 184 -8.68 3.67 25.28
C ARG A 184 -8.33 2.70 26.42
N PRO A 185 -7.11 2.72 26.97
CA PRO A 185 -6.78 1.84 28.09
C PRO A 185 -7.72 2.15 29.27
N PRO A 186 -8.15 1.12 30.03
CA PRO A 186 -8.99 1.33 31.20
C PRO A 186 -8.25 2.23 32.19
N GLN A 187 -8.92 3.29 32.65
CA GLN A 187 -8.37 4.14 33.70
C GLN A 187 -8.30 3.35 35.01
N PRO A 188 -7.18 3.45 35.76
CA PRO A 188 -7.08 2.80 37.06
C PRO A 188 -8.12 3.41 38.00
N ARG A 189 -8.87 2.54 38.69
CA ARG A 189 -9.75 2.94 39.79
C ARG A 189 -8.90 3.63 40.86
N ALA A 190 -9.24 4.88 41.16
CA ALA A 190 -8.78 5.52 42.38
C ALA A 190 -9.43 4.81 43.58
N VAL A 191 -8.60 4.41 44.53
CA VAL A 191 -8.94 3.96 45.89
C VAL A 191 -8.03 4.81 46.79
N PRO A 192 -8.49 5.36 47.94
CA PRO A 192 -9.59 4.90 48.79
C PRO A 192 -10.81 5.83 48.87
#